data_AF-A0A832X1G6-F1
#
_entry.id   AF-A0A832X1G6-F1
#
_cell.length_a   1.000
_cell.length_b   1.000
_cell.length_c   1.000
_cell.angle_alpha   90.00
_cell.angle_beta   90.00
_cell.angle_gamma   90.00
#
_symmetry.space_group_name_H-M   'P 1'
#
loop_
_entity.id
_entity.type
_entity.pdbx_description
1 polymer ?
#
loop_
_entity_poly.entity_id
_entity_poly.type
_entity_poly.pdbx_seq_one_letter_code
_entity_poly.pdbx_strand_id
1 'polypeptide(L)'
;MAESLRKRDQGYQWTGSEYHFISDKEKNRGYVRYKNANYGTFYLDPSPYMHTPFDDIYVVKGCTLPPNGKLIDITVRETGEVIDVDPEGYLKRYPVNYVLDWKPGNPKKMRKTNLVLHDEFLDFLSKPIKPSYFNIEDLEYCMGMYAVSSPQFVDFEPGGINAVVLRGDGDINESWFQFKRIMDVIPGPFKNSSCPNFYAHLETKKKPTFKNNTEVSLSYKNIRDVPVQIPLPFKVEFKNFFSYKDYIKEYKPMATAYILDALLYQPEIPVKYEKRIENAMYFVLDYVLDSDEIPCFLDIGSVIPKMATAFARLRYKRVATIKDLDEGKNHWANSITQSKPESGEKIDKLYNIKDEEEFLLSEIKELTSTGIKVTYELLQQKSKLLEPNFKKAFDKLRACGYVYIKPDKAIGIIEH
;
A
#
# COMPACT_ATOMS: atom_id res chain seq x y z
N MET A 1 4.68 0.12 -19.35
CA MET A 1 4.27 1.02 -18.24
C MET A 1 3.46 2.14 -18.88
N ALA A 2 2.20 2.34 -18.51
CA ALA A 2 1.28 3.18 -19.29
C ALA A 2 1.74 4.64 -19.38
N GLU A 3 1.83 5.18 -20.59
CA GLU A 3 2.29 6.54 -20.89
C GLU A 3 1.51 7.63 -20.15
N SER A 4 0.27 7.34 -19.74
CA SER A 4 -0.64 8.31 -19.11
C SER A 4 -0.21 8.81 -17.74
N LEU A 5 0.58 8.06 -16.96
CA LEU A 5 1.16 8.57 -15.71
C LEU A 5 2.49 9.28 -15.92
N ARG A 6 3.22 8.96 -17.00
CA ARG A 6 4.57 9.46 -17.25
C ARG A 6 4.58 10.89 -17.80
N LYS A 7 3.44 11.36 -18.32
CA LYS A 7 3.22 12.71 -18.83
C LYS A 7 1.95 13.27 -18.19
N ARG A 8 2.09 14.38 -17.46
CA ARG A 8 0.99 15.18 -16.90
C ARG A 8 1.18 16.61 -17.35
N ASP A 9 0.26 17.08 -18.18
CA ASP A 9 0.42 18.36 -18.89
C ASP A 9 -0.14 19.55 -18.09
N GLN A 10 -0.91 19.30 -17.03
CA GLN A 10 -1.57 20.36 -16.25
C GLN A 10 -1.13 20.35 -14.79
N GLY A 11 -0.73 21.52 -14.27
CA GLY A 11 -0.10 21.65 -12.95
C GLY A 11 -0.94 21.19 -11.76
N TYR A 12 -2.28 21.25 -11.83
CA TYR A 12 -3.16 20.76 -10.77
C TYR A 12 -3.22 19.23 -10.68
N GLN A 13 -2.66 18.52 -11.67
CA GLN A 13 -2.53 17.07 -11.68
C GLN A 13 -1.22 16.61 -11.04
N TRP A 14 -0.27 17.53 -10.86
CA TRP A 14 1.02 17.21 -10.26
C TRP A 14 0.85 16.94 -8.78
N THR A 15 1.59 15.95 -8.31
CA THR A 15 1.79 15.75 -6.88
C THR A 15 2.53 16.95 -6.28
N GLY A 16 2.45 17.18 -4.98
CA GLY A 16 3.21 18.29 -4.38
C GLY A 16 4.71 18.07 -4.48
N SER A 17 5.15 16.81 -4.45
CA SER A 17 6.53 16.45 -4.77
C SER A 17 6.92 16.85 -6.20
N GLU A 18 6.07 16.56 -7.20
CA GLU A 18 6.31 16.93 -8.59
C GLU A 18 6.32 18.43 -8.80
N TYR A 19 5.35 19.14 -8.21
CA TYR A 19 5.30 20.59 -8.26
C TYR A 19 6.58 21.21 -7.71
N HIS A 20 7.06 20.72 -6.56
CA HIS A 20 8.31 21.16 -5.93
C HIS A 20 9.51 20.97 -6.86
N PHE A 21 9.69 19.78 -7.42
CA PHE A 21 10.84 19.49 -8.28
C PHE A 21 10.82 20.24 -9.61
N ILE A 22 9.65 20.36 -10.23
CA ILE A 22 9.50 20.98 -11.55
C ILE A 22 9.53 22.51 -11.44
N SER A 23 8.81 23.09 -10.47
CA SER A 23 8.65 24.54 -10.34
C SER A 23 9.87 25.21 -9.71
N ASP A 24 10.44 24.63 -8.65
CA ASP A 24 11.61 25.19 -7.96
C ASP A 24 12.93 24.85 -8.69
N LYS A 25 12.87 24.05 -9.76
CA LYS A 25 14.01 23.57 -10.54
C LYS A 25 15.10 22.94 -9.65
N GLU A 26 14.70 22.14 -8.67
CA GLU A 26 15.65 21.38 -7.84
C GLU A 26 16.37 20.33 -8.70
N LYS A 27 17.55 20.70 -9.23
CA LYS A 27 18.32 19.83 -10.12
C LYS A 27 19.01 18.67 -9.39
N ASN A 28 19.54 18.92 -8.20
CA ASN A 28 20.42 17.97 -7.51
C ASN A 28 19.66 17.01 -6.57
N ARG A 29 18.39 16.76 -6.87
CA ARG A 29 17.53 15.91 -6.06
C ARG A 29 16.41 15.32 -6.91
N GLY A 30 16.11 14.05 -6.71
CA GLY A 30 15.01 13.38 -7.39
C GLY A 30 15.06 11.86 -7.28
N TYR A 31 14.14 11.20 -7.96
CA TYR A 31 14.05 9.75 -8.05
C TYR A 31 14.91 9.23 -9.19
N VAL A 32 15.76 8.25 -8.89
CA VAL A 32 16.70 7.70 -9.87
C VAL A 32 15.96 6.90 -10.94
N ARG A 33 16.18 7.23 -12.21
CA ARG A 33 15.84 6.37 -13.35
C ARG A 33 17.07 6.10 -14.19
N TYR A 34 17.49 4.86 -14.29
CA TYR A 34 18.67 4.51 -15.08
C TYR A 34 18.48 4.85 -16.57
N LYS A 35 19.45 5.57 -17.15
CA LYS A 35 19.65 5.66 -18.61
C LYS A 35 20.43 4.42 -19.05
N ASN A 36 21.55 4.17 -18.38
CA ASN A 36 22.35 2.96 -18.54
C ASN A 36 23.11 2.68 -17.24
N ALA A 37 22.74 1.60 -16.55
CA ALA A 37 23.33 1.20 -15.28
C ALA A 37 24.81 0.80 -15.42
N ASN A 38 25.19 0.16 -16.53
CA ASN A 38 26.56 -0.30 -16.77
C ASN A 38 27.54 0.87 -16.94
N TYR A 39 27.06 2.00 -17.46
CA TYR A 39 27.85 3.22 -17.60
C TYR A 39 27.65 4.20 -16.43
N GLY A 40 26.92 3.80 -15.38
CA GLY A 40 26.66 4.66 -14.23
C GLY A 40 25.88 5.94 -14.57
N THR A 41 24.98 5.87 -15.57
CA THR A 41 24.23 7.03 -16.07
C THR A 41 22.75 6.95 -15.71
N PHE A 42 22.18 8.05 -15.22
CA PHE A 42 20.80 8.11 -14.74
C PHE A 42 20.18 9.50 -14.89
N TYR A 43 18.85 9.55 -14.75
CA TYR A 43 18.04 10.76 -14.64
C TYR A 43 17.52 10.91 -13.21
N LEU A 44 17.21 12.14 -12.83
CA LEU A 44 16.48 12.47 -11.61
C LEU A 44 15.07 12.89 -11.96
N ASP A 45 14.14 11.97 -11.78
CA ASP A 45 12.71 12.17 -12.02
C ASP A 45 12.04 12.83 -10.79
N PRO A 46 11.00 13.66 -10.97
CA PRO A 46 10.29 14.30 -9.85
C PRO A 46 9.52 13.30 -8.97
N SER A 47 9.07 12.18 -9.53
CA SER A 47 8.47 11.06 -8.78
C SER A 47 8.76 9.74 -9.49
N PRO A 48 8.55 8.58 -8.85
CA PRO A 48 8.61 7.28 -9.53
C PRO A 48 7.59 7.13 -10.67
N TYR A 49 6.62 8.04 -10.75
CA TYR A 49 5.48 7.97 -11.65
C TYR A 49 5.59 8.93 -12.83
N MET A 50 6.39 9.99 -12.73
CA MET A 50 6.55 11.02 -13.75
C MET A 50 8.01 11.20 -14.13
N HIS A 51 8.28 11.22 -15.44
CA HIS A 51 9.63 11.52 -15.91
C HIS A 51 9.91 13.01 -15.79
N THR A 52 11.16 13.35 -15.50
CA THR A 52 11.59 14.75 -15.51
C THR A 52 11.39 15.38 -16.89
N PRO A 53 10.88 16.63 -16.96
CA PRO A 53 10.84 17.38 -18.22
C PRO A 53 12.22 17.94 -18.61
N PHE A 54 13.24 17.80 -17.74
CA PHE A 54 14.59 18.30 -17.97
C PHE A 54 15.49 17.26 -18.64
N ASP A 55 16.40 17.71 -19.49
CA ASP A 55 17.34 16.88 -20.23
C ASP A 55 18.65 16.57 -19.46
N ASP A 56 18.72 16.94 -18.17
CA ASP A 56 19.91 16.74 -17.33
C ASP A 56 20.24 15.24 -17.16
N ILE A 57 21.45 14.85 -17.56
CA ILE A 57 22.00 13.49 -17.38
C ILE A 57 22.99 13.50 -16.21
N TYR A 58 22.88 12.52 -15.32
CA TYR A 58 23.79 12.35 -14.19
C TYR A 58 24.73 11.17 -14.44
N VAL A 59 26.03 11.37 -14.21
CA VAL A 59 27.07 10.37 -14.43
C VAL A 59 27.87 10.19 -13.15
N VAL A 60 27.93 8.97 -12.63
CA VAL A 60 28.71 8.65 -11.43
C VAL A 60 30.21 8.68 -11.73
N LYS A 61 30.96 9.51 -11.00
CA LYS A 61 32.43 9.53 -11.02
C LYS A 61 32.98 9.37 -9.61
N GLY A 62 33.27 8.13 -9.21
CA GLY A 62 34.01 7.84 -7.97
C GLY A 62 33.15 7.55 -6.73
N CYS A 63 31.84 7.36 -6.87
CA CYS A 63 30.97 6.82 -5.81
C CYS A 63 30.20 5.59 -6.28
N THR A 64 29.37 5.01 -5.41
CA THR A 64 28.49 3.90 -5.77
C THR A 64 27.33 4.39 -6.65
N LEU A 65 26.84 3.52 -7.55
CA LEU A 65 25.65 3.81 -8.34
C LEU A 65 24.43 3.86 -7.43
N PRO A 66 23.66 4.97 -7.40
CA PRO A 66 22.47 5.04 -6.57
C PRO A 66 21.39 4.07 -7.07
N PRO A 67 20.58 3.49 -6.17
CA PRO A 67 19.57 2.51 -6.53
C PRO A 67 18.42 3.10 -7.35
N ASN A 68 18.00 2.39 -8.40
CA ASN A 68 16.86 2.77 -9.24
C ASN A 68 15.56 2.94 -8.43
N GLY A 69 14.79 3.96 -8.76
CA GLY A 69 13.50 4.29 -8.14
C GLY A 69 13.58 4.88 -6.74
N LYS A 70 14.78 5.14 -6.19
CA LYS A 70 14.93 5.76 -4.87
C LYS A 70 15.14 7.26 -4.99
N LEU A 71 14.61 8.00 -4.02
CA LEU A 71 14.84 9.43 -3.85
C LEU A 71 16.25 9.67 -3.30
N ILE A 72 17.04 10.49 -3.97
CA ILE A 72 18.40 10.83 -3.56
C ILE A 72 18.63 12.35 -3.60
N ASP A 73 19.54 12.81 -2.74
CA ASP A 73 20.19 14.12 -2.84
C ASP A 73 21.61 13.87 -3.38
N ILE A 74 22.03 14.57 -4.44
CA ILE A 74 23.35 14.38 -5.06
C ILE A 74 24.26 15.59 -4.85
N THR A 75 25.57 15.33 -4.82
CA THR A 75 26.62 16.35 -4.85
C THR A 75 27.30 16.31 -6.21
N VAL A 76 27.16 17.38 -6.98
CA VAL A 76 27.76 17.50 -8.33
C VAL A 76 29.12 18.17 -8.21
N ARG A 77 30.15 17.56 -8.82
CA ARG A 77 31.52 18.10 -8.86
C ARG A 77 31.70 19.11 -9.99
N GLU A 78 31.28 18.71 -11.18
CA GLU A 78 31.49 19.44 -12.42
C GLU A 78 30.28 19.21 -13.34
N THR A 79 29.99 20.20 -14.17
CA THR A 79 28.98 20.12 -15.22
C THR A 79 29.65 20.20 -16.58
N GLY A 80 29.11 19.51 -17.56
CA GLY A 80 29.57 19.51 -18.94
C GLY A 80 28.41 19.39 -19.90
N GLU A 81 28.74 19.22 -21.18
CA GLU A 81 27.75 19.00 -22.24
C GLU A 81 28.17 17.81 -23.09
N VAL A 82 27.19 17.01 -23.50
CA VAL A 82 27.37 15.97 -24.51
C VAL A 82 26.40 16.23 -25.65
N ILE A 83 26.87 16.11 -26.88
CA ILE A 83 26.02 16.14 -28.07
C ILE A 83 25.63 14.69 -28.36
N ASP A 84 24.34 14.42 -28.38
CA ASP A 84 23.77 13.10 -28.70
C ASP A 84 22.59 13.29 -29.66
N VAL A 85 22.17 12.22 -30.32
CA VAL A 85 21.00 12.24 -31.19
C VAL A 85 19.75 11.99 -30.34
N ASP A 86 18.78 12.90 -30.41
CA ASP A 86 17.52 12.75 -29.70
C ASP A 86 16.64 11.63 -30.32
N PRO A 87 15.54 11.23 -29.66
CA PRO A 87 14.67 10.18 -30.19
C PRO A 87 14.04 10.48 -31.57
N GLU A 88 14.05 11.74 -32.01
CA GLU A 88 13.50 12.22 -33.28
C GLU A 88 14.57 12.32 -34.38
N GLY A 89 15.83 12.02 -34.05
CA GLY A 89 16.95 11.99 -35.00
C GLY A 89 17.75 13.30 -35.08
N TYR A 90 17.47 14.29 -34.22
CA TYR A 90 18.16 15.57 -34.22
C TYR A 90 19.33 15.59 -33.23
N LEU A 91 20.44 16.25 -33.61
CA LEU A 91 21.54 16.50 -32.69
C LEU A 91 21.09 17.48 -31.60
N LYS A 92 21.08 17.02 -30.36
CA LYS A 92 20.70 17.79 -29.18
C LYS A 92 21.84 17.83 -28.18
N ARG A 93 22.01 18.99 -27.53
CA ARG A 93 22.96 19.15 -26.42
C ARG A 93 22.29 18.74 -25.12
N TYR A 94 22.91 17.81 -24.41
CA TYR A 94 22.47 17.33 -23.11
C TYR A 94 23.41 17.85 -22.02
N PRO A 95 22.91 18.58 -21.02
CA PRO A 95 23.71 18.93 -19.86
C PRO A 95 24.04 17.67 -19.06
N VAL A 96 25.32 17.50 -18.74
CA VAL A 96 25.84 16.36 -17.99
C VAL A 96 26.37 16.82 -16.64
N ASN A 97 25.89 16.21 -15.57
CA ASN A 97 26.28 16.49 -14.20
C ASN A 97 27.07 15.30 -13.65
N TYR A 98 28.35 15.52 -13.32
CA TYR A 98 29.20 14.48 -12.79
C TYR A 98 29.07 14.41 -11.26
N VAL A 99 28.56 13.28 -10.78
CA VAL A 99 28.19 13.04 -9.39
C VAL A 99 29.41 12.57 -8.61
N LEU A 100 29.73 13.31 -7.55
CA LEU A 100 30.81 12.98 -6.60
C LEU A 100 30.33 12.04 -5.50
N ASP A 101 29.12 12.29 -4.99
CA ASP A 101 28.53 11.55 -3.88
C ASP A 101 27.00 11.73 -3.89
N TRP A 102 26.29 10.84 -3.19
CA TRP A 102 24.85 10.92 -3.00
C TRP A 102 24.42 10.37 -1.65
N LYS A 103 23.27 10.83 -1.16
CA LYS A 103 22.64 10.30 0.05
C LYS A 103 21.15 10.06 -0.15
N PRO A 104 20.52 9.16 0.63
CA PRO A 104 19.08 8.97 0.60
C PRO A 104 18.35 10.29 0.92
N GLY A 105 17.44 10.70 0.03
CA GLY A 105 16.65 11.90 0.22
C GLY A 105 15.46 11.69 1.15
N ASN A 106 14.85 12.79 1.63
CA ASN A 106 13.72 12.73 2.56
C ASN A 106 12.46 13.40 1.99
N PRO A 107 11.41 12.64 1.61
CA PRO A 107 10.26 13.20 0.91
C PRO A 107 9.50 14.28 1.69
N LYS A 108 9.60 14.26 3.04
CA LYS A 108 8.96 15.28 3.90
C LYS A 108 9.40 16.72 3.60
N LYS A 109 10.63 16.91 3.10
CA LYS A 109 11.16 18.25 2.76
C LYS A 109 10.50 18.88 1.53
N MET A 110 9.71 18.12 0.78
CA MET A 110 9.12 18.52 -0.51
C MET A 110 7.66 18.99 -0.33
N ARG A 111 7.18 19.05 0.91
CA ARG A 111 5.80 19.44 1.26
C ARG A 111 5.74 20.94 1.53
N LYS A 112 5.62 21.77 0.49
CA LYS A 112 5.21 23.18 0.65
C LYS A 112 3.83 23.43 0.01
N THR A 113 2.91 23.86 0.88
CA THR A 113 1.70 24.69 0.67
C THR A 113 0.59 24.33 -0.33
N ASN A 114 0.73 23.39 -1.27
CA ASN A 114 -0.31 23.16 -2.30
C ASN A 114 -0.87 21.72 -2.38
N LEU A 115 -0.79 20.95 -1.29
CA LEU A 115 -1.33 19.58 -1.26
C LEU A 115 -2.78 19.55 -0.81
N VAL A 116 -3.59 18.70 -1.45
CA VAL A 116 -4.87 18.23 -0.89
C VAL A 116 -4.63 17.80 0.54
N LEU A 117 -5.39 18.39 1.45
CA LEU A 117 -5.31 18.07 2.85
C LEU A 117 -5.87 16.67 3.10
N HIS A 118 -5.44 16.07 4.21
CA HIS A 118 -5.93 14.75 4.60
C HIS A 118 -7.46 14.71 4.67
N ASP A 119 -8.06 15.71 5.30
CA ASP A 119 -9.50 15.78 5.49
C ASP A 119 -10.24 16.04 4.16
N GLU A 120 -9.65 16.80 3.23
CA GLU A 120 -10.21 17.01 1.89
C GLU A 120 -10.22 15.72 1.06
N PHE A 121 -9.17 14.91 1.19
CA PHE A 121 -9.12 13.59 0.56
C PHE A 121 -10.19 12.65 1.13
N LEU A 122 -10.40 12.66 2.45
CA LEU A 122 -11.46 11.87 3.08
C LEU A 122 -12.87 12.36 2.69
N ASP A 123 -13.13 13.68 2.68
CA ASP A 123 -14.41 14.26 2.18
C ASP A 123 -14.67 13.89 0.73
N PHE A 124 -13.62 13.85 -0.11
CA PHE A 124 -13.77 13.39 -1.48
C PHE A 124 -14.29 11.94 -1.53
N LEU A 125 -13.74 11.04 -0.71
CA LEU A 125 -14.11 9.63 -0.70
C LEU A 125 -15.55 9.40 -0.25
N SER A 126 -16.06 10.20 0.68
CA SER A 126 -17.45 10.12 1.13
C SER A 126 -18.42 11.00 0.36
N LYS A 127 -17.94 11.86 -0.55
CA LYS A 127 -18.82 12.79 -1.28
C LYS A 127 -20.07 12.14 -1.87
N PRO A 128 -19.99 10.95 -2.50
CA PRO A 128 -21.16 10.27 -3.07
C PRO A 128 -22.18 9.76 -2.04
N ILE A 129 -21.83 9.72 -0.76
CA ILE A 129 -22.65 9.17 0.32
C ILE A 129 -23.52 10.29 0.91
N LYS A 130 -24.79 9.99 1.20
CA LYS A 130 -25.68 10.91 1.90
C LYS A 130 -25.27 11.01 3.37
N PRO A 131 -25.38 12.20 3.99
CA PRO A 131 -25.30 12.31 5.44
C PRO A 131 -26.33 11.35 6.06
N SER A 132 -25.86 10.46 6.92
CA SER A 132 -26.70 9.45 7.58
C SER A 132 -26.44 9.49 9.08
N TYR A 133 -27.29 8.81 9.87
CA TYR A 133 -27.05 8.62 11.30
C TYR A 133 -25.84 7.69 11.58
N PHE A 134 -25.28 7.04 10.57
CA PHE A 134 -24.11 6.19 10.70
C PHE A 134 -22.81 7.01 10.71
N ASN A 135 -21.84 6.55 11.50
CA ASN A 135 -20.51 7.12 11.52
C ASN A 135 -19.77 6.82 10.20
N ILE A 136 -19.84 7.76 9.26
CA ILE A 136 -19.19 7.67 7.95
C ILE A 136 -17.66 7.77 8.04
N GLU A 137 -17.15 8.37 9.11
CA GLU A 137 -15.72 8.59 9.34
C GLU A 137 -14.94 7.26 9.31
N ASP A 138 -15.44 6.22 9.97
CA ASP A 138 -14.79 4.90 9.98
C ASP A 138 -14.69 4.30 8.56
N LEU A 139 -15.73 4.48 7.75
CA LEU A 139 -15.76 4.03 6.36
C LEU A 139 -14.80 4.86 5.48
N GLU A 140 -14.74 6.18 5.69
CA GLU A 140 -13.78 7.07 5.01
C GLU A 140 -12.34 6.66 5.28
N TYR A 141 -11.97 6.44 6.54
CA TYR A 141 -10.63 6.00 6.90
C TYR A 141 -10.30 4.62 6.34
N CYS A 142 -11.24 3.67 6.39
CA CYS A 142 -11.06 2.34 5.81
C CYS A 142 -10.88 2.39 4.28
N MET A 143 -11.67 3.21 3.58
CA MET A 143 -11.50 3.48 2.15
C MET A 143 -10.17 4.18 1.85
N GLY A 144 -9.78 5.15 2.68
CA GLY A 144 -8.52 5.87 2.57
C GLY A 144 -7.32 4.96 2.73
N MET A 145 -7.31 4.09 3.73
CA MET A 145 -6.27 3.07 3.94
C MET A 145 -6.18 2.11 2.75
N TYR A 146 -7.31 1.62 2.23
CA TYR A 146 -7.32 0.80 1.02
C TYR A 146 -6.71 1.55 -0.18
N ALA A 147 -7.09 2.82 -0.39
CA ALA A 147 -6.64 3.63 -1.51
C ALA A 147 -5.15 4.00 -1.47
N VAL A 148 -4.58 4.25 -0.28
CA VAL A 148 -3.13 4.54 -0.13
C VAL A 148 -2.29 3.28 0.07
N SER A 149 -2.92 2.12 0.28
CA SER A 149 -2.27 0.82 0.46
C SER A 149 -1.36 0.75 1.70
N SER A 150 -0.83 -0.43 1.99
CA SER A 150 0.22 -0.63 2.99
C SER A 150 1.57 -0.91 2.32
N PRO A 151 2.69 -0.41 2.87
CA PRO A 151 4.04 -0.75 2.36
C PRO A 151 4.32 -2.23 2.44
N GLN A 152 5.23 -2.70 1.60
CA GLN A 152 5.81 -4.02 1.75
C GLN A 152 6.58 -4.11 3.06
N PHE A 153 6.19 -5.04 3.92
CA PHE A 153 6.82 -5.24 5.23
C PHE A 153 7.95 -6.30 5.19
N VAL A 154 7.81 -7.30 4.32
CA VAL A 154 8.72 -8.44 4.15
C VAL A 154 8.87 -8.79 2.67
N ASP A 155 9.97 -9.44 2.30
CA ASP A 155 10.31 -9.67 0.89
C ASP A 155 9.46 -10.79 0.25
N PHE A 156 8.99 -11.76 1.04
CA PHE A 156 8.22 -12.91 0.55
C PHE A 156 6.74 -12.62 0.28
N GLU A 157 6.22 -11.47 0.72
CA GLU A 157 4.83 -11.04 0.50
C GLU A 157 4.80 -9.59 0.02
N PRO A 158 3.99 -9.25 -1.00
CA PRO A 158 3.72 -7.84 -1.28
C PRO A 158 3.03 -7.14 -0.09
N GLY A 159 3.22 -5.83 0.00
CA GLY A 159 2.34 -4.95 0.75
C GLY A 159 0.94 -4.91 0.14
N GLY A 160 0.15 -3.91 0.52
CA GLY A 160 -1.22 -3.75 0.05
C GLY A 160 -2.29 -4.13 1.06
N ILE A 161 -3.52 -3.78 0.74
CA ILE A 161 -4.68 -4.02 1.57
C ILE A 161 -5.73 -4.75 0.74
N ASN A 162 -6.14 -5.92 1.20
CA ASN A 162 -7.30 -6.59 0.69
C ASN A 162 -8.54 -6.10 1.46
N ALA A 163 -9.57 -5.76 0.71
CA ALA A 163 -10.84 -5.31 1.25
C ALA A 163 -12.01 -6.13 0.70
N VAL A 164 -13.10 -6.21 1.46
CA VAL A 164 -14.37 -6.76 0.96
C VAL A 164 -15.44 -5.70 1.06
N VAL A 165 -16.08 -5.39 -0.05
CA VAL A 165 -17.27 -4.55 -0.08
C VAL A 165 -18.44 -5.43 0.31
N LEU A 166 -18.98 -5.17 1.49
CA LEU A 166 -20.10 -5.92 2.03
C LEU A 166 -21.40 -5.21 1.70
N ARG A 167 -22.44 -6.03 1.54
CA ARG A 167 -23.80 -5.53 1.39
C ARG A 167 -24.15 -4.82 2.69
N GLY A 168 -24.49 -3.54 2.58
CA GLY A 168 -25.17 -2.86 3.67
C GLY A 168 -26.65 -3.23 3.70
N ASP A 169 -27.50 -2.25 3.96
CA ASP A 169 -28.95 -2.45 3.96
C ASP A 169 -29.55 -2.42 2.52
N GLY A 170 -28.74 -2.04 1.52
CA GLY A 170 -29.13 -1.88 0.11
C GLY A 170 -28.71 -3.01 -0.85
N ASP A 171 -28.72 -2.74 -2.15
CA ASP A 171 -28.26 -3.67 -3.19
C ASP A 171 -26.72 -3.71 -3.27
N ILE A 172 -26.13 -4.90 -3.13
CA ILE A 172 -24.68 -5.10 -3.27
C ILE A 172 -24.15 -4.63 -4.63
N ASN A 173 -24.95 -4.67 -5.71
CA ASN A 173 -24.54 -4.16 -7.01
C ASN A 173 -24.37 -2.65 -6.99
N GLU A 174 -25.26 -1.93 -6.31
CA GLU A 174 -25.16 -0.49 -6.13
C GLU A 174 -23.95 -0.14 -5.27
N SER A 175 -23.81 -0.76 -4.09
CA SER A 175 -22.66 -0.55 -3.21
C SER A 175 -21.34 -0.81 -3.93
N TRP A 176 -21.25 -1.90 -4.70
CA TRP A 176 -20.07 -2.25 -5.48
C TRP A 176 -19.78 -1.24 -6.60
N PHE A 177 -20.83 -0.80 -7.30
CA PHE A 177 -20.70 0.19 -8.36
C PHE A 177 -20.20 1.54 -7.82
N GLN A 178 -20.77 2.00 -6.70
CA GLN A 178 -20.38 3.24 -6.05
C GLN A 178 -18.96 3.16 -5.49
N PHE A 179 -18.61 2.04 -4.84
CA PHE A 179 -17.23 1.79 -4.41
C PHE A 179 -16.24 1.90 -5.58
N LYS A 180 -16.49 1.21 -6.70
CA LYS A 180 -15.62 1.28 -7.89
C LYS A 180 -15.50 2.70 -8.44
N ARG A 181 -16.59 3.49 -8.38
CA ARG A 181 -16.61 4.88 -8.81
C ARG A 181 -15.78 5.77 -7.88
N ILE A 182 -15.91 5.61 -6.55
CA ILE A 182 -15.10 6.33 -5.56
C ILE A 182 -13.63 5.99 -5.76
N MET A 183 -13.32 4.69 -5.88
CA MET A 183 -11.96 4.17 -6.06
C MET A 183 -11.37 4.44 -7.44
N ASP A 184 -12.09 5.08 -8.35
CA ASP A 184 -11.57 5.47 -9.66
C ASP A 184 -10.54 6.62 -9.56
N VAL A 185 -10.31 7.17 -8.35
CA VAL A 185 -9.13 7.98 -8.01
C VAL A 185 -7.82 7.21 -8.10
N ILE A 186 -7.86 5.88 -8.01
CA ILE A 186 -6.67 5.05 -8.19
C ILE A 186 -6.28 5.13 -9.68
N PRO A 187 -5.03 5.52 -10.01
CA PRO A 187 -4.60 5.67 -11.38
C PRO A 187 -4.87 4.43 -12.25
N GLY A 188 -5.41 4.63 -13.45
CA GLY A 188 -5.63 3.56 -14.43
C GLY A 188 -4.43 2.62 -14.62
N PRO A 189 -3.18 3.12 -14.70
CA PRO A 189 -2.01 2.25 -14.86
C PRO A 189 -1.74 1.29 -13.70
N PHE A 190 -2.23 1.59 -12.50
CA PHE A 190 -2.13 0.70 -11.33
C PHE A 190 -3.08 -0.49 -11.44
N LYS A 191 -4.00 -0.49 -12.40
CA LYS A 191 -4.86 -1.65 -12.72
C LYS A 191 -4.15 -2.68 -13.62
N ASN A 192 -2.89 -2.44 -13.99
CA ASN A 192 -2.07 -3.40 -14.73
C ASN A 192 -1.30 -4.31 -13.76
N SER A 193 -1.41 -5.63 -13.93
CA SER A 193 -0.80 -6.64 -13.05
C SER A 193 0.74 -6.61 -12.99
N SER A 194 1.40 -5.90 -13.92
CA SER A 194 2.85 -5.67 -13.89
C SER A 194 3.26 -4.39 -13.14
N CYS A 195 2.31 -3.58 -12.68
CA CYS A 195 2.62 -2.35 -11.96
C CYS A 195 3.09 -2.67 -10.53
N PRO A 196 4.18 -2.06 -10.02
CA PRO A 196 4.63 -2.28 -8.64
C PRO A 196 3.54 -2.03 -7.58
N ASN A 197 2.64 -1.07 -7.83
CA ASN A 197 1.46 -0.80 -7.00
C ASN A 197 0.22 -1.27 -7.78
N PHE A 198 -0.20 -2.52 -7.58
CA PHE A 198 -1.28 -3.14 -8.36
C PHE A 198 -2.60 -3.14 -7.59
N TYR A 199 -3.67 -2.75 -8.27
CA TYR A 199 -5.03 -2.73 -7.75
C TYR A 199 -5.97 -3.53 -8.64
N ALA A 200 -6.86 -4.31 -8.03
CA ALA A 200 -7.92 -5.00 -8.77
C ALA A 200 -9.23 -5.08 -7.99
N HIS A 201 -10.33 -4.97 -8.74
CA HIS A 201 -11.69 -5.14 -8.23
C HIS A 201 -12.23 -6.47 -8.72
N LEU A 202 -12.52 -7.39 -7.80
CA LEU A 202 -12.80 -8.79 -8.09
C LEU A 202 -14.24 -9.16 -7.70
N GLU A 203 -14.92 -9.82 -8.63
CA GLU A 203 -16.26 -10.39 -8.42
C GLU A 203 -16.20 -11.92 -8.22
N THR A 204 -14.99 -12.49 -8.27
CA THR A 204 -14.73 -13.91 -7.98
C THR A 204 -13.55 -14.05 -7.04
N LYS A 205 -13.44 -15.20 -6.35
CA LYS A 205 -12.30 -15.50 -5.46
C LYS A 205 -10.97 -15.73 -6.20
N LYS A 206 -10.98 -15.77 -7.53
CA LYS A 206 -9.79 -16.05 -8.34
C LYS A 206 -8.82 -14.86 -8.27
N LYS A 207 -7.68 -15.08 -7.63
CA LYS A 207 -6.61 -14.07 -7.54
C LYS A 207 -5.90 -13.90 -8.90
N PRO A 208 -5.55 -12.67 -9.30
CA PRO A 208 -4.69 -12.43 -10.45
C PRO A 208 -3.29 -13.01 -10.25
N THR A 209 -2.58 -13.27 -11.33
CA THR A 209 -1.16 -13.61 -11.26
C THR A 209 -0.35 -12.34 -11.01
N PHE A 210 0.42 -12.33 -9.92
CA PHE A 210 1.31 -11.24 -9.55
C PHE A 210 2.64 -11.35 -10.29
N LYS A 211 3.21 -10.21 -10.70
CA LYS A 211 4.46 -10.11 -11.46
C LYS A 211 5.40 -9.12 -10.79
N ASN A 212 6.10 -9.57 -9.75
CA ASN A 212 7.05 -8.77 -8.96
C ASN A 212 6.46 -7.46 -8.43
N ASN A 213 5.17 -7.48 -8.05
CA ASN A 213 4.50 -6.34 -7.45
C ASN A 213 5.07 -6.11 -6.03
N THR A 214 5.33 -4.85 -5.69
CA THR A 214 5.72 -4.45 -4.33
C THR A 214 4.49 -4.37 -3.43
N GLU A 215 3.38 -3.87 -3.95
CA GLU A 215 2.12 -3.71 -3.22
C GLU A 215 0.95 -4.20 -4.09
N VAL A 216 0.05 -4.97 -3.48
CA VAL A 216 -1.14 -5.53 -4.13
C VAL A 216 -2.37 -5.30 -3.27
N SER A 217 -3.29 -4.47 -3.75
CA SER A 217 -4.56 -4.20 -3.08
C SER A 217 -5.73 -4.77 -3.88
N LEU A 218 -6.44 -5.72 -3.30
CA LEU A 218 -7.57 -6.39 -3.94
C LEU A 218 -8.86 -6.04 -3.19
N SER A 219 -9.87 -5.55 -3.90
CA SER A 219 -11.22 -5.43 -3.35
C SER A 219 -12.11 -6.55 -3.88
N TYR A 220 -12.92 -7.15 -3.03
CA TYR A 220 -13.85 -8.23 -3.38
C TYR A 220 -15.30 -7.79 -3.22
N LYS A 221 -16.16 -8.16 -4.18
CA LYS A 221 -17.60 -7.93 -4.10
C LYS A 221 -18.29 -9.02 -3.27
N ASN A 222 -18.51 -8.77 -1.98
CA ASN A 222 -19.23 -9.68 -1.07
C ASN A 222 -18.70 -11.13 -1.08
N ILE A 223 -17.40 -11.32 -1.27
CA ILE A 223 -16.74 -12.63 -1.15
C ILE A 223 -16.18 -12.72 0.26
N ARG A 224 -16.79 -13.58 1.08
CA ARG A 224 -16.55 -13.64 2.53
C ARG A 224 -15.57 -14.74 2.95
N ASP A 225 -15.18 -15.64 2.05
CA ASP A 225 -14.32 -16.80 2.32
C ASP A 225 -12.85 -16.58 1.91
N VAL A 226 -12.46 -15.34 1.57
CA VAL A 226 -11.08 -14.97 1.24
C VAL A 226 -10.48 -14.11 2.36
N PRO A 227 -9.21 -14.31 2.75
CA PRO A 227 -8.56 -13.47 3.75
C PRO A 227 -8.49 -12.01 3.30
N VAL A 228 -9.10 -11.12 4.08
CA VAL A 228 -9.08 -9.66 3.87
C VAL A 228 -8.63 -8.94 5.13
N GLN A 229 -8.08 -7.73 4.96
CA GLN A 229 -7.73 -6.88 6.09
C GLN A 229 -8.90 -5.97 6.49
N ILE A 230 -9.63 -5.41 5.52
CA ILE A 230 -10.67 -4.40 5.77
C ILE A 230 -12.02 -4.87 5.22
N PRO A 231 -13.03 -5.12 6.06
CA PRO A 231 -14.41 -5.10 5.59
C PRO A 231 -14.85 -3.65 5.35
N LEU A 232 -15.64 -3.42 4.31
CA LEU A 232 -16.22 -2.12 3.97
C LEU A 232 -17.75 -2.25 4.00
N PRO A 233 -18.40 -1.91 5.13
CA PRO A 233 -19.86 -1.95 5.25
C PRO A 233 -20.46 -0.74 4.57
N PHE A 234 -20.94 -0.92 3.34
CA PHE A 234 -21.72 0.13 2.66
C PHE A 234 -23.19 0.13 3.12
N LYS A 235 -23.41 0.23 4.43
CA LYS A 235 -24.73 0.47 5.09
C LYS A 235 -25.10 1.96 5.00
N VAL A 236 -25.06 2.48 3.78
CA VAL A 236 -25.23 3.91 3.51
C VAL A 236 -26.08 4.13 2.28
N GLU A 237 -26.75 5.28 2.22
CA GLU A 237 -27.44 5.74 1.02
C GLU A 237 -26.52 6.60 0.14
N PHE A 238 -26.71 6.52 -1.17
CA PHE A 238 -25.94 7.30 -2.12
C PHE A 238 -26.73 8.49 -2.67
N LYS A 239 -26.03 9.60 -2.88
CA LYS A 239 -26.53 10.75 -3.63
C LYS A 239 -26.67 10.38 -5.10
N ASN A 240 -27.56 11.07 -5.80
CA ASN A 240 -27.63 11.00 -7.26
C ASN A 240 -26.30 11.52 -7.85
N PHE A 241 -25.71 10.77 -8.79
CA PHE A 241 -24.45 11.13 -9.44
C PHE A 241 -24.43 12.56 -10.01
N PHE A 242 -25.53 13.01 -10.62
CA PHE A 242 -25.63 14.34 -11.21
C PHE A 242 -25.49 15.47 -10.19
N SER A 243 -25.74 15.21 -8.90
CA SER A 243 -25.60 16.22 -7.83
C SER A 243 -24.15 16.53 -7.44
N TYR A 244 -23.20 15.64 -7.76
CA TYR A 244 -21.80 15.78 -7.36
C TYR A 244 -20.79 15.52 -8.50
N LYS A 245 -21.28 15.33 -9.73
CA LYS A 245 -20.45 15.00 -10.90
C LYS A 245 -19.35 16.03 -11.16
N ASP A 246 -19.69 17.33 -11.10
CA ASP A 246 -18.74 18.40 -11.40
C ASP A 246 -17.66 18.49 -10.33
N TYR A 247 -18.04 18.32 -9.05
CA TYR A 247 -17.09 18.18 -7.95
C TYR A 247 -16.11 17.02 -8.19
N ILE A 248 -16.59 15.83 -8.55
CA ILE A 248 -15.70 14.70 -8.84
C ILE A 248 -14.78 15.00 -10.02
N LYS A 249 -15.29 15.62 -11.09
CA LYS A 249 -14.49 15.97 -12.26
C LYS A 249 -13.34 16.93 -11.90
N GLU A 250 -13.60 17.89 -11.03
CA GLU A 250 -12.63 18.90 -10.59
C GLU A 250 -11.62 18.36 -9.58
N TYR A 251 -12.09 17.62 -8.56
CA TYR A 251 -11.26 17.20 -7.42
C TYR A 251 -10.58 15.84 -7.60
N LYS A 252 -11.08 14.98 -8.50
CA LYS A 252 -10.48 13.65 -8.75
C LYS A 252 -8.97 13.72 -9.06
N PRO A 253 -8.48 14.61 -9.93
CA PRO A 253 -7.05 14.73 -10.20
C PRO A 253 -6.23 15.05 -8.95
N MET A 254 -6.77 15.89 -8.07
CA MET A 254 -6.10 16.26 -6.81
C MET A 254 -6.12 15.08 -5.81
N ALA A 255 -7.23 14.35 -5.71
CA ALA A 255 -7.31 13.11 -4.92
C ALA A 255 -6.38 12.01 -5.47
N THR A 256 -6.22 11.94 -6.79
CA THR A 256 -5.24 11.05 -7.43
C THR A 256 -3.81 11.44 -7.05
N ALA A 257 -3.50 12.73 -7.10
CA ALA A 257 -2.19 13.26 -6.71
C ALA A 257 -1.87 12.98 -5.23
N TYR A 258 -2.87 13.06 -4.35
CA TYR A 258 -2.75 12.68 -2.94
C TYR A 258 -2.29 11.22 -2.78
N ILE A 259 -2.93 10.28 -3.49
CA ILE A 259 -2.54 8.86 -3.44
C ILE A 259 -1.10 8.68 -3.93
N LEU A 260 -0.72 9.33 -5.03
CA LEU A 260 0.63 9.25 -5.57
C LEU A 260 1.69 9.79 -4.59
N ASP A 261 1.42 10.90 -3.92
CA ASP A 261 2.31 11.42 -2.86
C ASP A 261 2.36 10.48 -1.66
N ALA A 262 1.24 9.87 -1.28
CA ALA A 262 1.16 8.98 -0.12
C ALA A 262 2.06 7.75 -0.34
N LEU A 263 2.08 7.19 -1.56
CA LEU A 263 2.91 6.04 -1.91
C LEU A 263 4.43 6.32 -1.88
N LEU A 264 4.84 7.59 -1.90
CA LEU A 264 6.25 7.98 -1.68
C LEU A 264 6.71 7.72 -0.24
N TYR A 265 5.76 7.53 0.68
CA TYR A 265 6.03 7.19 2.07
C TYR A 265 5.92 5.67 2.26
N GLN A 266 6.96 5.11 2.88
CA GLN A 266 7.06 3.71 3.24
C GLN A 266 7.21 3.64 4.76
N PRO A 267 6.12 3.74 5.54
CA PRO A 267 6.21 3.83 6.98
C PRO A 267 6.73 2.52 7.59
N GLU A 268 7.73 2.63 8.46
CA GLU A 268 8.23 1.49 9.23
C GLU A 268 7.59 1.44 10.62
N ILE A 269 7.45 0.25 11.18
CA ILE A 269 7.04 0.06 12.56
C ILE A 269 8.29 -0.14 13.42
N PRO A 270 8.57 0.73 14.41
CA PRO A 270 9.71 0.56 15.29
C PRO A 270 9.65 -0.75 16.10
N VAL A 271 10.80 -1.42 16.26
CA VAL A 271 10.93 -2.66 17.08
C VAL A 271 10.42 -2.48 18.51
N LYS A 272 10.61 -1.28 19.10
CA LYS A 272 10.08 -0.96 20.44
C LYS A 272 8.56 -1.07 20.59
N TYR A 273 7.81 -1.18 19.49
CA TYR A 273 6.35 -1.35 19.52
C TYR A 273 5.89 -2.81 19.36
N GLU A 274 6.80 -3.78 19.30
CA GLU A 274 6.49 -5.21 19.14
C GLU A 274 5.43 -5.70 20.14
N LYS A 275 5.63 -5.45 21.45
CA LYS A 275 4.65 -5.82 22.48
C LYS A 275 3.28 -5.16 22.29
N ARG A 276 3.24 -3.95 21.71
CA ARG A 276 1.97 -3.25 21.44
C ARG A 276 1.25 -3.85 20.24
N ILE A 277 1.99 -4.30 19.23
CA ILE A 277 1.44 -5.07 18.10
C ILE A 277 0.86 -6.36 18.63
N GLU A 278 1.62 -7.12 19.41
CA GLU A 278 1.17 -8.39 20.00
C GLU A 278 -0.13 -8.22 20.80
N ASN A 279 -0.21 -7.22 21.69
CA ASN A 279 -1.44 -6.93 22.43
C ASN A 279 -2.63 -6.57 21.51
N ALA A 280 -2.38 -5.87 20.40
CA ALA A 280 -3.42 -5.54 19.44
C ALA A 280 -3.84 -6.75 18.60
N MET A 281 -2.94 -7.71 18.38
CA MET A 281 -3.25 -8.98 17.74
C MET A 281 -4.14 -9.85 18.63
N TYR A 282 -3.84 -9.95 19.93
CA TYR A 282 -4.73 -10.60 20.89
C TYR A 282 -6.12 -9.94 20.90
N PHE A 283 -6.20 -8.61 20.89
CA PHE A 283 -7.50 -7.92 20.77
C PHE A 283 -8.29 -8.32 19.51
N VAL A 284 -7.62 -8.45 18.36
CA VAL A 284 -8.27 -8.92 17.12
C VAL A 284 -8.71 -10.36 17.25
N LEU A 285 -7.86 -11.20 17.84
CA LEU A 285 -8.13 -12.61 18.03
C LEU A 285 -9.33 -12.82 18.95
N ASP A 286 -9.33 -12.20 20.13
CA ASP A 286 -10.43 -12.24 21.11
C ASP A 286 -11.74 -11.80 20.44
N TYR A 287 -11.71 -10.68 19.69
CA TYR A 287 -12.90 -10.20 18.97
C TYR A 287 -13.45 -11.24 17.98
N VAL A 288 -12.56 -11.94 17.27
CA VAL A 288 -12.93 -13.00 16.33
C VAL A 288 -13.47 -14.19 17.11
N LEU A 289 -12.70 -14.76 18.03
CA LEU A 289 -13.06 -16.00 18.75
C LEU A 289 -14.30 -15.85 19.64
N ASP A 290 -14.57 -14.67 20.18
CA ASP A 290 -15.76 -14.40 21.01
C ASP A 290 -17.06 -14.26 20.17
N SER A 291 -16.97 -14.30 18.85
CA SER A 291 -18.13 -14.19 17.96
C SER A 291 -18.51 -15.56 17.39
N ASP A 292 -19.79 -15.95 17.40
CA ASP A 292 -20.21 -17.19 16.69
C ASP A 292 -20.08 -17.06 15.16
N GLU A 293 -20.28 -15.84 14.68
CA GLU A 293 -20.26 -15.49 13.26
C GLU A 293 -19.52 -14.17 13.01
N ILE A 294 -18.83 -14.12 11.87
CA ILE A 294 -18.05 -12.96 11.42
C ILE A 294 -18.52 -12.50 10.03
N PRO A 295 -18.35 -11.21 9.69
CA PRO A 295 -18.78 -10.70 8.38
C PRO A 295 -18.01 -11.29 7.20
N CYS A 296 -16.74 -11.65 7.40
CA CYS A 296 -15.84 -12.20 6.38
C CYS A 296 -14.57 -12.75 7.02
N PHE A 297 -13.84 -13.62 6.31
CA PHE A 297 -12.55 -14.15 6.75
C PHE A 297 -11.49 -13.04 6.86
N LEU A 298 -11.08 -12.73 8.08
CA LEU A 298 -10.10 -11.69 8.36
C LEU A 298 -8.70 -12.30 8.40
N ASP A 299 -7.73 -11.65 7.75
CA ASP A 299 -6.31 -12.00 7.85
C ASP A 299 -5.75 -11.44 9.16
N ILE A 300 -5.93 -12.19 10.25
CA ILE A 300 -5.56 -11.77 11.61
C ILE A 300 -4.06 -11.48 11.66
N GLY A 301 -3.22 -12.40 11.18
CA GLY A 301 -1.75 -12.35 11.23
C GLY A 301 -1.10 -11.14 10.57
N SER A 302 -1.80 -10.41 9.70
CA SER A 302 -1.27 -9.24 9.01
C SER A 302 -2.07 -7.95 9.19
N VAL A 303 -3.26 -8.00 9.78
CA VAL A 303 -4.15 -6.82 9.84
C VAL A 303 -3.52 -5.66 10.62
N ILE A 304 -2.97 -5.89 11.81
CA ILE A 304 -2.43 -4.81 12.65
C ILE A 304 -1.24 -4.10 12.00
N PRO A 305 -0.18 -4.79 11.51
CA PRO A 305 0.92 -4.12 10.83
C PRO A 305 0.48 -3.36 9.57
N LYS A 306 -0.41 -3.95 8.76
CA LYS A 306 -0.90 -3.31 7.52
C LYS A 306 -1.78 -2.10 7.82
N MET A 307 -2.64 -2.14 8.83
CA MET A 307 -3.46 -0.98 9.23
C MET A 307 -2.59 0.14 9.80
N ALA A 308 -1.67 -0.16 10.73
CA ALA A 308 -0.80 0.84 11.33
C ALA A 308 0.05 1.58 10.28
N THR A 309 0.58 0.85 9.30
CA THR A 309 1.40 1.43 8.24
C THR A 309 0.57 2.15 7.17
N ALA A 310 -0.58 1.62 6.76
CA ALA A 310 -1.47 2.33 5.83
C ALA A 310 -2.03 3.62 6.44
N PHE A 311 -2.38 3.61 7.72
CA PHE A 311 -2.86 4.79 8.43
C PHE A 311 -1.75 5.84 8.62
N ALA A 312 -0.53 5.41 8.95
CA ALA A 312 0.63 6.30 8.98
C ALA A 312 0.93 6.90 7.59
N ARG A 313 0.81 6.10 6.52
CA ARG A 313 0.98 6.53 5.13
C ARG A 313 -0.08 7.54 4.70
N LEU A 314 -1.34 7.30 5.07
CA LEU A 314 -2.46 8.22 4.85
C LEU A 314 -2.17 9.60 5.46
N ARG A 315 -1.33 9.69 6.48
CA ARG A 315 -0.91 10.96 7.11
C ARG A 315 0.51 11.40 6.74
N TYR A 316 1.08 10.84 5.67
CA TYR A 316 2.44 11.13 5.19
C TYR A 316 3.54 10.96 6.25
N LYS A 317 3.40 9.95 7.12
CA LYS A 317 4.40 9.64 8.14
C LYS A 317 5.40 8.61 7.61
N ARG A 318 6.65 8.69 8.06
CA ARG A 318 7.70 7.68 7.76
C ARG A 318 7.80 6.57 8.79
N VAL A 319 7.19 6.78 9.95
CA VAL A 319 7.24 5.87 11.08
C VAL A 319 5.84 5.80 11.64
N ALA A 320 5.31 4.59 11.78
CA ALA A 320 4.02 4.39 12.46
C ALA A 320 4.19 4.68 13.95
N THR A 321 3.29 5.49 14.51
CA THR A 321 3.28 5.80 15.95
C THR A 321 2.26 4.94 16.69
N ILE A 322 2.32 4.91 18.02
CA ILE A 322 1.30 4.21 18.85
C ILE A 322 -0.09 4.75 18.53
N LYS A 323 -0.23 6.07 18.35
CA LYS A 323 -1.48 6.71 17.96
C LYS A 323 -2.01 6.19 16.61
N ASP A 324 -1.13 5.97 15.64
CA ASP A 324 -1.54 5.43 14.33
C ASP A 324 -2.00 3.97 14.43
N LEU A 325 -1.36 3.18 15.29
CA LEU A 325 -1.77 1.81 15.58
C LEU A 325 -3.14 1.79 16.29
N ASP A 326 -3.32 2.60 17.33
CA ASP A 326 -4.56 2.63 18.11
C ASP A 326 -5.74 3.17 17.29
N GLU A 327 -5.57 4.27 16.54
CA GLU A 327 -6.64 4.82 15.68
C GLU A 327 -6.96 3.90 14.51
N GLY A 328 -5.94 3.38 13.81
CA GLY A 328 -6.18 2.43 12.70
C GLY A 328 -6.91 1.18 13.15
N LYS A 329 -6.56 0.65 14.33
CA LYS A 329 -7.27 -0.47 14.97
C LYS A 329 -8.72 -0.11 15.33
N ASN A 330 -8.97 1.09 15.87
CA ASN A 330 -10.31 1.49 16.29
C ASN A 330 -11.26 1.66 15.09
N HIS A 331 -10.82 2.36 14.03
CA HIS A 331 -11.62 2.46 12.80
C HIS A 331 -11.90 1.10 12.17
N TRP A 332 -10.90 0.20 12.18
CA TRP A 332 -11.07 -1.18 11.73
C TRP A 332 -12.12 -1.93 12.58
N ALA A 333 -12.02 -1.89 13.91
CA ALA A 333 -12.94 -2.60 14.80
C ALA A 333 -14.39 -2.08 14.67
N ASN A 334 -14.54 -0.76 14.51
CA ASN A 334 -15.83 -0.14 14.22
C ASN A 334 -16.38 -0.63 12.88
N SER A 335 -15.56 -0.67 11.83
CA SER A 335 -15.97 -1.18 10.53
C SER A 335 -16.43 -2.63 10.59
N ILE A 336 -15.76 -3.48 11.38
CA ILE A 336 -16.13 -4.89 11.56
C ILE A 336 -17.47 -4.99 12.30
N THR A 337 -17.66 -4.18 13.34
CA THR A 337 -18.91 -4.12 14.13
C THR A 337 -20.08 -3.71 13.24
N GLN A 338 -19.89 -2.67 12.41
CA GLN A 338 -20.88 -2.21 11.44
C GLN A 338 -21.11 -3.25 10.33
N SER A 339 -20.12 -4.08 10.02
CA SER A 339 -20.21 -5.12 9.00
C SER A 339 -20.96 -6.36 9.45
N LYS A 340 -21.23 -6.55 10.75
CA LYS A 340 -21.95 -7.72 11.25
C LYS A 340 -23.31 -7.85 10.52
N PRO A 341 -23.51 -8.93 9.75
CA PRO A 341 -24.79 -9.22 9.10
C PRO A 341 -25.75 -9.90 10.09
N GLU A 342 -27.02 -10.05 9.70
CA GLU A 342 -27.98 -10.93 10.41
C GLU A 342 -27.57 -12.42 10.31
N SER A 343 -26.79 -12.78 9.29
CA SER A 343 -26.13 -14.10 9.14
C SER A 343 -24.72 -13.94 8.53
N GLY A 344 -23.71 -14.32 9.31
CA GLY A 344 -22.30 -14.25 8.97
C GLY A 344 -21.72 -15.58 8.49
N GLU A 345 -20.41 -15.61 8.32
CA GLU A 345 -19.69 -16.87 8.11
C GLU A 345 -19.34 -17.48 9.47
N LYS A 346 -19.52 -18.80 9.58
CA LYS A 346 -19.14 -19.55 10.77
C LYS A 346 -17.63 -19.55 10.94
N ILE A 347 -17.17 -19.26 12.16
CA ILE A 347 -15.75 -19.19 12.50
C ILE A 347 -15.04 -20.51 12.23
N ASP A 348 -15.60 -21.63 12.68
CA ASP A 348 -15.01 -22.96 12.50
C ASP A 348 -14.70 -23.27 11.03
N LYS A 349 -15.55 -22.82 10.11
CA LYS A 349 -15.35 -23.04 8.68
C LYS A 349 -14.16 -22.24 8.13
N LEU A 350 -13.97 -21.02 8.61
CA LEU A 350 -12.97 -20.09 8.09
C LEU A 350 -11.60 -20.24 8.78
N TYR A 351 -11.59 -20.52 10.07
CA TYR A 351 -10.37 -20.53 10.90
C TYR A 351 -9.84 -21.91 11.24
N ASN A 352 -10.52 -22.99 10.82
CA ASN A 352 -9.96 -24.33 10.95
C ASN A 352 -8.68 -24.49 10.12
N ILE A 353 -7.67 -25.11 10.75
CA ILE A 353 -6.39 -25.50 10.17
C ILE A 353 -6.40 -27.01 9.88
N LYS A 354 -5.51 -27.51 9.02
CA LYS A 354 -5.42 -28.94 8.69
C LYS A 354 -4.05 -29.48 9.05
N ASP A 355 -3.84 -30.77 8.79
CA ASP A 355 -2.64 -31.51 9.13
C ASP A 355 -1.33 -30.83 8.66
N GLU A 356 -1.30 -30.25 7.45
CA GLU A 356 -0.10 -29.55 6.95
C GLU A 356 0.18 -28.25 7.72
N GLU A 357 -0.86 -27.49 8.07
CA GLU A 357 -0.75 -26.30 8.90
C GLU A 357 -0.36 -26.64 10.34
N GLU A 358 -0.96 -27.66 10.94
CA GLU A 358 -0.62 -28.13 12.29
C GLU A 358 0.83 -28.62 12.36
N PHE A 359 1.24 -29.38 11.36
CA PHE A 359 2.62 -29.84 11.22
C PHE A 359 3.59 -28.66 11.14
N LEU A 360 3.33 -27.68 10.26
CA LEU A 360 4.17 -26.50 10.14
C LEU A 360 4.21 -25.68 11.43
N LEU A 361 3.06 -25.53 12.12
CA LEU A 361 2.99 -24.84 13.41
C LEU A 361 3.87 -25.53 14.47
N SER A 362 3.92 -26.86 14.48
CA SER A 362 4.79 -27.62 15.38
C SER A 362 6.27 -27.38 15.09
N GLU A 363 6.68 -27.33 13.81
CA GLU A 363 8.06 -27.00 13.41
C GLU A 363 8.44 -25.58 13.84
N ILE A 364 7.53 -24.61 13.70
CA ILE A 364 7.76 -23.23 14.15
C ILE A 364 7.94 -23.18 15.67
N LYS A 365 7.11 -23.89 16.44
CA LYS A 365 7.21 -23.97 17.91
C LYS A 365 8.53 -24.62 18.35
N GLU A 366 8.93 -25.72 17.72
CA GLU A 366 10.19 -26.39 18.01
C GLU A 366 11.38 -25.46 17.77
N LEU A 367 11.46 -24.84 16.58
CA LEU A 367 12.53 -23.90 16.26
C LEU A 367 12.57 -22.71 17.22
N THR A 368 11.42 -22.14 17.57
CA THR A 368 11.34 -21.01 18.50
C THR A 368 11.79 -21.39 19.91
N SER A 369 11.51 -22.62 20.36
CA SER A 369 11.93 -23.14 21.67
C SER A 369 13.46 -23.25 21.81
N THR A 370 14.19 -23.35 20.69
CA THR A 370 15.66 -23.38 20.70
C THR A 370 16.30 -22.00 20.93
N GLY A 371 15.50 -20.93 21.00
CA GLY A 371 15.97 -19.55 21.13
C GLY A 371 16.50 -18.95 19.82
N ILE A 372 16.42 -19.68 18.70
CA ILE A 372 16.79 -19.18 17.38
C ILE A 372 15.72 -18.21 16.87
N LYS A 373 16.16 -17.09 16.29
CA LYS A 373 15.28 -16.18 15.56
C LYS A 373 14.75 -16.86 14.29
N VAL A 374 13.46 -17.19 14.28
CA VAL A 374 12.81 -17.83 13.14
C VAL A 374 12.37 -16.78 12.11
N THR A 375 12.88 -16.87 10.88
CA THR A 375 12.40 -16.07 9.73
C THR A 375 11.71 -16.97 8.71
N TYR A 376 11.00 -16.38 7.75
CA TYR A 376 10.34 -17.13 6.68
C TYR A 376 11.34 -17.95 5.86
N GLU A 377 12.49 -17.37 5.52
CA GLU A 377 13.54 -18.00 4.72
C GLU A 377 14.17 -19.18 5.46
N LEU A 378 14.43 -19.02 6.77
CA LEU A 378 14.93 -20.11 7.60
C LEU A 378 13.90 -21.24 7.69
N LEU A 379 12.63 -20.89 7.91
CA LEU A 379 11.56 -21.87 8.02
C LEU A 379 11.36 -22.63 6.70
N GLN A 380 11.41 -21.95 5.56
CA GLN A 380 11.35 -22.56 4.23
C GLN A 380 12.51 -23.54 3.98
N GLN A 381 13.71 -23.24 4.46
CA GLN A 381 14.87 -24.13 4.34
C GLN A 381 14.81 -25.35 5.27
N LYS A 382 14.12 -25.23 6.40
CA LYS A 382 14.08 -26.26 7.46
C LYS A 382 12.84 -27.15 7.41
N SER A 383 11.73 -26.62 6.89
CA SER A 383 10.47 -27.34 6.86
C SER A 383 10.54 -28.57 5.99
N LYS A 384 9.85 -29.63 6.40
CA LYS A 384 9.71 -30.85 5.60
C LYS A 384 8.63 -30.74 4.53
N LEU A 385 7.85 -29.65 4.51
CA LEU A 385 6.82 -29.43 3.50
C LEU A 385 7.44 -28.99 2.16
N LEU A 386 6.90 -29.51 1.05
CA LEU A 386 7.26 -29.05 -0.29
C LEU A 386 6.73 -27.63 -0.54
N GLU A 387 7.49 -26.83 -1.29
CA GLU A 387 7.24 -25.41 -1.60
C GLU A 387 5.77 -24.98 -1.77
N PRO A 388 4.95 -25.60 -2.65
CA PRO A 388 3.57 -25.15 -2.83
C PRO A 388 2.68 -25.42 -1.62
N ASN A 389 2.99 -26.43 -0.81
CA ASN A 389 2.24 -26.77 0.40
C ASN A 389 2.74 -25.93 1.58
N PHE A 390 4.06 -25.74 1.69
CA PHE A 390 4.68 -24.83 2.66
C PHE A 390 4.06 -23.44 2.61
N LYS A 391 4.03 -22.81 1.43
CA LYS A 391 3.49 -21.46 1.29
C LYS A 391 2.01 -21.39 1.63
N LYS A 392 1.21 -22.37 1.20
CA LYS A 392 -0.23 -22.42 1.51
C LYS A 392 -0.48 -22.58 3.01
N ALA A 393 0.24 -23.49 3.65
CA ALA A 393 0.13 -23.73 5.07
C ALA A 393 0.54 -22.49 5.88
N PHE A 394 1.64 -21.83 5.49
CA PHE A 394 2.08 -20.59 6.11
C PHE A 394 1.06 -19.46 5.95
N ASP A 395 0.58 -19.22 4.73
CA ASP A 395 -0.44 -18.20 4.44
C ASP A 395 -1.72 -18.45 5.26
N LYS A 396 -2.10 -19.73 5.45
CA LYS A 396 -3.27 -20.13 6.24
C LYS A 396 -3.04 -19.93 7.75
N LEU A 397 -1.93 -20.39 8.31
CA LEU A 397 -1.58 -20.16 9.72
C LEU A 397 -1.57 -18.67 10.06
N ARG A 398 -1.02 -17.85 9.17
CA ARG A 398 -0.99 -16.41 9.33
C ARG A 398 -2.39 -15.81 9.25
N ALA A 399 -3.17 -16.13 8.22
CA ALA A 399 -4.53 -15.61 8.10
C ALA A 399 -5.38 -15.97 9.32
N CYS A 400 -5.19 -17.16 9.89
CA CYS A 400 -5.89 -17.61 11.09
C CYS A 400 -5.33 -17.06 12.42
N GLY A 401 -4.25 -16.27 12.37
CA GLY A 401 -3.71 -15.63 13.57
C GLY A 401 -2.91 -16.55 14.47
N TYR A 402 -2.43 -17.70 13.99
CA TYR A 402 -1.46 -18.53 14.75
C TYR A 402 -0.05 -17.95 14.69
N VAL A 403 0.25 -17.24 13.60
CA VAL A 403 1.54 -16.59 13.39
C VAL A 403 1.36 -15.17 12.84
N TYR A 404 2.32 -14.31 13.15
CA TYR A 404 2.43 -12.96 12.59
C TYR A 404 3.89 -12.59 12.36
N ILE A 405 4.15 -11.53 11.62
CA ILE A 405 5.51 -11.04 11.40
C ILE A 405 5.79 -9.87 12.34
N LYS A 406 6.87 -10.00 13.12
CA LYS A 406 7.35 -8.99 14.04
C LYS A 406 8.07 -7.84 13.31
N PRO A 407 8.19 -6.64 13.92
CA PRO A 407 8.96 -5.51 13.37
C PRO A 407 10.39 -5.83 12.96
N ASP A 408 11.03 -6.78 13.64
CA ASP A 408 12.39 -7.22 13.35
C ASP A 408 12.45 -8.32 12.26
N LYS A 409 11.31 -8.60 11.60
CA LYS A 409 11.09 -9.63 10.58
C LYS A 409 11.14 -11.08 11.09
N ALA A 410 11.16 -11.31 12.40
CA ALA A 410 10.97 -12.64 12.96
C ALA A 410 9.50 -13.08 12.86
N ILE A 411 9.26 -14.38 12.87
CA ILE A 411 7.93 -14.97 13.02
C ILE A 411 7.59 -14.97 14.51
N GLY A 412 6.46 -14.33 14.87
CA GLY A 412 5.85 -14.45 16.18
C GLY A 412 4.73 -15.50 16.17
N ILE A 413 4.55 -16.16 17.31
CA ILE A 413 3.48 -17.13 17.56
C ILE A 413 2.47 -16.48 18.50
N ILE A 414 1.18 -16.69 18.24
CA ILE A 414 0.10 -16.31 19.14
C ILE A 414 -0.46 -17.60 19.73
N GLU A 415 -0.59 -17.66 21.04
CA GLU A 415 -1.19 -18.79 21.73
C GLU A 415 -2.72 -18.64 21.69
N HIS A 416 -3.40 -19.69 21.21
CA HIS A 416 -4.86 -19.80 21.14
C HIS A 416 -5.38 -20.56 22.35
#